data_AF-A0AB74CIC8-F1
#
_entry.id   AF-A0AB74CIC8-F1
#
_cell.length_a   1.000
_cell.length_b   1.000
_cell.length_c   1.000
_cell.angle_alpha   90.00
_cell.angle_beta   90.00
_cell.angle_gamma   90.00
#
_symmetry.space_group_name_H-M   'P 1'
#
loop_
_entity.id
_entity.type
_entity.pdbx_description
1 polymer ?
#
loop_
_entity_poly.entity_id
_entity_poly.type
_entity_poly.pdbx_seq_one_letter_code
_entity_poly.pdbx_strand_id
1 'polypeptide(L)'
;MDVDIGHVNISVRDDAAAAREPDSDADNKPAFGWHIDSYAFVCVTMLSDCAGMIGGETVIRTGTGEVLKFRGPATGTAVIMQGRYIEHQALKAFGGRERISMVTSLRLKSPFIRDETIIRPLLPTTPKSTLYYQYAEYRLENLEERVRHQLKVMRQHKKANRDFDVASTRKFLLGEREFIDAMLEELEDP
;
A
#
# COMPACT_ATOMS: atom_id res chain seq x y z
N MET A 1 7.24 -8.64 2.89
CA MET A 1 6.68 -9.57 1.90
C MET A 1 7.08 -9.13 0.51
N ASP A 2 7.21 -10.07 -0.43
CA ASP A 2 7.61 -9.82 -1.81
C ASP A 2 6.40 -9.58 -2.73
N VAL A 3 5.24 -10.10 -2.36
CA VAL A 3 3.98 -9.78 -3.01
C VAL A 3 3.76 -8.27 -2.97
N ASP A 4 3.39 -7.74 -4.13
CA ASP A 4 3.00 -6.34 -4.32
C ASP A 4 4.09 -5.31 -3.92
N ILE A 5 5.37 -5.71 -3.88
CA ILE A 5 6.49 -4.74 -3.86
C ILE A 5 6.45 -3.89 -5.14
N GLY A 6 6.05 -4.47 -6.27
CA GLY A 6 5.82 -3.73 -7.48
C GLY A 6 4.79 -4.40 -8.38
N HIS A 7 3.93 -3.59 -8.98
CA HIS A 7 2.99 -4.04 -10.01
C HIS A 7 2.88 -3.01 -11.13
N VAL A 8 2.45 -3.46 -12.31
CA VAL A 8 2.28 -2.61 -13.48
C VAL A 8 0.82 -2.57 -13.88
N ASN A 9 0.27 -1.37 -13.89
CA ASN A 9 -1.08 -1.09 -14.36
C ASN A 9 -1.01 -0.74 -15.84
N ILE A 10 -1.73 -1.52 -16.65
CA ILE A 10 -1.79 -1.36 -18.10
C ILE A 10 -3.24 -1.09 -18.50
N SER A 11 -3.47 0.03 -19.16
CA SER A 11 -4.71 0.30 -19.88
C SER A 11 -4.39 0.50 -21.35
N VAL A 12 -4.94 -0.35 -22.20
CA VAL A 12 -4.79 -0.26 -23.67
C VAL A 12 -6.09 0.26 -24.25
N ARG A 13 -5.99 1.07 -25.29
CA ARG A 13 -7.16 1.48 -26.07
C ARG A 13 -7.78 0.26 -26.77
N ASP A 14 -9.09 0.16 -26.72
CA ASP A 14 -9.84 -0.78 -27.54
C ASP A 14 -10.27 -0.08 -28.83
N ASP A 15 -9.69 -0.47 -29.97
CA ASP A 15 -9.88 0.22 -31.26
C ASP A 15 -11.36 0.22 -31.71
N ALA A 16 -12.16 -0.73 -31.24
CA ALA A 16 -13.60 -0.79 -31.50
C ALA A 16 -14.41 0.35 -30.85
N ALA A 17 -13.88 0.98 -29.79
CA ALA A 17 -14.55 2.09 -29.07
C ALA A 17 -14.22 3.48 -29.64
N ALA A 18 -13.33 3.55 -30.64
CA ALA A 18 -12.84 4.80 -31.24
C ALA A 18 -13.89 5.65 -31.96
N ALA A 19 -15.09 5.12 -32.22
CA ALA A 19 -16.14 5.76 -33.00
C ALA A 19 -17.18 6.53 -32.16
N ARG A 20 -17.06 6.56 -30.83
CA ARG A 20 -17.96 7.33 -29.96
C ARG A 20 -17.26 8.59 -29.49
N GLU A 21 -17.88 9.75 -29.72
CA GLU A 21 -17.49 11.01 -29.07
C GLU A 21 -17.42 10.82 -27.54
N PRO A 22 -16.53 11.54 -26.84
CA PRO A 22 -16.45 11.48 -25.39
C PRO A 22 -17.77 12.00 -24.81
N ASP A 23 -18.64 11.06 -24.44
CA ASP A 23 -19.81 11.34 -23.61
C ASP A 23 -19.30 11.82 -22.25
N SER A 24 -19.80 12.93 -21.72
CA SER A 24 -19.24 13.59 -20.52
C SER A 24 -19.25 12.68 -19.28
N ASP A 25 -20.06 11.62 -19.28
CA ASP A 25 -20.11 10.61 -18.23
C ASP A 25 -19.11 9.45 -18.42
N ALA A 26 -18.50 9.30 -19.59
CA ALA A 26 -17.50 8.26 -19.86
C ALA A 26 -16.14 8.56 -19.19
N ASP A 27 -15.83 9.83 -18.93
CA ASP A 27 -14.60 10.31 -18.30
C ASP A 27 -14.49 9.94 -16.81
N ASN A 28 -15.59 9.60 -16.16
CA ASN A 28 -15.61 9.19 -14.75
C ASN A 28 -15.53 7.66 -14.58
N LYS A 29 -15.37 6.87 -15.65
CA LYS A 29 -15.25 5.41 -15.52
C LYS A 29 -13.89 5.03 -14.91
N PRO A 30 -13.86 4.20 -13.86
CA PRO A 30 -12.62 3.73 -13.27
C PRO A 30 -11.79 2.92 -14.26
N ALA A 31 -10.48 3.16 -14.30
CA ALA A 31 -9.53 2.16 -14.79
C ALA A 31 -9.30 1.10 -13.70
N PHE A 32 -9.21 1.55 -12.45
CA PHE A 32 -9.15 0.75 -11.23
C PHE A 32 -10.12 1.38 -10.24
N GLY A 33 -10.97 0.59 -9.57
CA GLY A 33 -12.01 1.11 -8.65
C GLY A 33 -11.44 1.79 -7.41
N TRP A 34 -12.30 2.37 -6.56
CA TRP A 34 -11.88 2.94 -5.28
C TRP A 34 -11.20 1.86 -4.42
N HIS A 35 -10.01 2.16 -3.93
CA HIS A 35 -9.24 1.27 -3.07
C HIS A 35 -8.26 2.04 -2.19
N ILE A 36 -7.68 1.32 -1.25
CA ILE A 36 -6.46 1.68 -0.53
C ILE A 36 -5.40 0.64 -0.86
N ASP A 37 -4.14 1.06 -0.88
CA ASP A 37 -3.03 0.13 -1.11
C ASP A 37 -2.72 -0.70 0.13
N SER A 38 -2.07 -1.84 -0.11
CA SER A 38 -1.60 -2.71 0.96
C SER A 38 -0.53 -2.05 1.84
N TYR A 39 0.30 -1.18 1.29
CA TYR A 39 1.46 -0.59 1.98
C TYR A 39 1.28 0.89 2.28
N ALA A 40 1.93 1.34 3.36
CA ALA A 40 1.85 2.72 3.86
C ALA A 40 2.18 3.78 2.80
N PHE A 41 3.21 3.52 1.99
CA PHE A 41 3.66 4.42 0.93
C PHE A 41 3.86 3.66 -0.37
N VAL A 42 3.49 4.31 -1.48
CA VAL A 42 3.75 3.83 -2.83
C VAL A 42 4.38 4.94 -3.67
N CYS A 43 5.19 4.54 -4.63
CA CYS A 43 5.73 5.39 -5.68
C CYS A 43 5.12 4.96 -7.03
N VAL A 44 4.32 5.83 -7.62
CA VAL A 44 3.69 5.60 -8.93
C VAL A 44 4.51 6.30 -9.99
N THR A 45 5.11 5.53 -10.89
CA THR A 45 5.92 6.03 -12.01
C THR A 45 5.17 5.86 -13.32
N MET A 46 5.11 6.92 -14.13
CA MET A 46 4.52 6.83 -15.46
C MET A 46 5.54 6.31 -16.47
N LEU A 47 5.24 5.16 -17.09
CA LEU A 47 6.11 4.52 -18.08
C LEU A 47 5.71 4.86 -19.52
N SER A 48 4.45 5.18 -19.77
CA SER A 48 3.99 5.61 -21.09
C SER A 48 4.38 7.05 -21.43
N ASP A 49 4.50 7.31 -22.73
CA ASP A 49 4.37 8.66 -23.25
C ASP A 49 2.92 9.16 -23.07
N CYS A 50 2.76 10.26 -22.35
CA CYS A 50 1.47 10.89 -22.06
C CYS A 50 1.10 11.98 -23.06
N ALA A 51 1.88 12.18 -24.12
CA ALA A 51 1.56 13.15 -25.17
C ALA A 51 0.17 12.87 -25.76
N GLY A 52 -0.72 13.88 -25.71
CA GLY A 52 -2.09 13.76 -26.21
C GLY A 52 -3.04 12.95 -25.33
N MET A 53 -2.61 12.49 -24.14
CA MET A 53 -3.52 11.85 -23.18
C MET A 53 -4.44 12.90 -22.54
N ILE A 54 -5.74 12.61 -22.51
CA ILE A 54 -6.78 13.37 -21.80
C ILE A 54 -7.35 12.45 -20.72
N GLY A 55 -7.51 12.96 -19.50
CA GLY A 55 -7.91 12.16 -18.35
C GLY A 55 -6.73 11.41 -17.72
N GLY A 56 -7.02 10.28 -17.06
CA GLY A 56 -6.00 9.47 -16.38
C GLY A 56 -5.55 10.01 -15.02
N GLU A 57 -6.28 10.97 -14.47
CA GLU A 57 -6.05 11.52 -13.13
C GLU A 57 -6.21 10.45 -12.06
N THR A 58 -5.51 10.66 -10.96
CA THR A 58 -5.81 9.97 -9.71
C THR A 58 -6.80 10.82 -8.95
N VAL A 59 -8.01 10.31 -8.73
CA VAL A 59 -8.93 10.91 -7.76
C VAL A 59 -8.64 10.35 -6.39
N ILE A 60 -8.70 11.22 -5.38
CA ILE A 60 -8.60 10.82 -3.99
C ILE A 60 -9.84 11.28 -3.23
N ARG A 61 -10.23 10.51 -2.22
CA ARG A 61 -11.25 10.93 -1.26
C ARG A 61 -10.56 11.46 -0.01
N THR A 62 -10.88 12.69 0.36
CA THR A 62 -10.35 13.33 1.57
C THR A 62 -11.08 12.84 2.82
N GLY A 63 -10.53 13.17 4.01
CA GLY A 63 -11.18 12.84 5.29
C GLY A 63 -12.54 13.52 5.52
N THR A 64 -12.88 14.57 4.76
CA THR A 64 -14.21 15.20 4.78
C THR A 64 -15.20 14.55 3.80
N GLY A 65 -14.75 13.59 3.00
CA GLY A 65 -15.53 12.95 1.94
C GLY A 65 -15.48 13.68 0.60
N GLU A 66 -14.83 14.85 0.52
CA GLU A 66 -14.61 15.56 -0.74
C GLU A 66 -13.72 14.73 -1.67
N VAL A 67 -14.06 14.72 -2.97
CA VAL A 67 -13.28 14.05 -4.01
C VAL A 67 -12.45 15.09 -4.75
N LEU A 68 -11.13 14.93 -4.69
CA LEU A 68 -10.17 15.79 -5.36
C LEU A 68 -9.52 15.05 -6.53
N LYS A 69 -9.45 15.71 -7.69
CA LYS A 69 -8.73 15.23 -8.88
C LYS A 69 -7.29 15.72 -8.84
N PHE A 70 -6.35 14.80 -8.81
CA PHE A 70 -4.92 15.11 -8.93
C PHE A 70 -4.40 14.62 -10.28
N ARG A 71 -3.63 15.49 -10.93
CA ARG A 71 -2.87 15.06 -12.09
C ARG A 71 -1.88 13.99 -11.64
N GLY A 72 -1.99 12.80 -12.23
CA GLY A 72 -1.05 11.71 -11.99
C GLY A 72 0.36 12.04 -12.50
N PRO A 73 1.32 11.11 -12.34
CA PRO A 73 2.67 11.31 -12.87
C PRO A 73 2.63 11.52 -14.40
N ALA A 74 3.36 12.53 -14.87
CA ALA A 74 3.67 12.70 -16.28
C ALA A 74 4.84 11.79 -16.70
N THR A 75 5.03 11.60 -18.01
CA THR A 75 6.16 10.84 -18.57
C THR A 75 7.49 11.28 -17.96
N GLY A 76 8.26 10.32 -17.45
CA GLY A 76 9.55 10.59 -16.81
C GLY A 76 9.46 11.15 -15.37
N THR A 77 8.27 11.20 -14.78
CA THR A 77 8.05 11.64 -13.39
C THR A 77 7.40 10.53 -12.55
N ALA A 78 7.42 10.73 -11.22
CA ALA A 78 6.77 9.85 -10.28
C ALA A 78 6.00 10.64 -9.20
N VAL A 79 4.98 10.02 -8.64
CA VAL A 79 4.21 10.52 -7.49
C VAL A 79 4.43 9.57 -6.32
N ILE A 80 4.79 10.12 -5.16
CA ILE A 80 4.81 9.37 -3.89
C ILE A 80 3.54 9.70 -3.13
N MET A 81 2.81 8.68 -2.68
CA MET A 81 1.58 8.86 -1.91
C MET A 81 1.45 7.87 -0.76
N GLN A 82 0.64 8.26 0.23
CA GLN A 82 0.26 7.43 1.37
C GLN A 82 -0.86 6.45 0.99
N GLY A 83 -0.55 5.48 0.13
CA GLY A 83 -1.51 4.58 -0.51
C GLY A 83 -2.47 3.86 0.45
N ARG A 84 -1.96 3.44 1.61
CA ARG A 84 -2.77 2.78 2.67
C ARG A 84 -3.82 3.69 3.34
N TYR A 85 -3.59 4.99 3.33
CA TYR A 85 -4.38 5.96 4.10
C TYR A 85 -5.27 6.84 3.23
N ILE A 86 -4.94 6.96 1.94
CA ILE A 86 -5.69 7.78 1.00
C ILE A 86 -6.49 6.83 0.11
N GLU A 87 -7.81 6.80 0.29
CA GLU A 87 -8.69 6.10 -0.65
C GLU A 87 -8.62 6.81 -2.00
N HIS A 88 -8.31 6.05 -3.04
CA HIS A 88 -8.02 6.62 -4.35
C HIS A 88 -8.51 5.71 -5.49
N GLN A 89 -8.58 6.31 -6.67
CA GLN A 89 -9.03 5.65 -7.90
C GLN A 89 -8.28 6.27 -9.08
N ALA A 90 -7.81 5.43 -10.01
CA ALA A 90 -7.28 5.92 -11.28
C ALA A 90 -8.43 6.02 -12.30
N LEU A 91 -8.61 7.20 -12.89
CA LEU A 91 -9.55 7.41 -13.99
C LEU A 91 -8.98 6.85 -15.30
N LYS A 92 -9.87 6.55 -16.25
CA LYS A 92 -9.44 6.19 -17.61
C LYS A 92 -8.79 7.39 -18.29
N ALA A 93 -7.80 7.11 -19.12
CA ALA A 93 -7.21 8.09 -20.03
C ALA A 93 -7.64 7.78 -21.47
N PHE A 94 -7.82 8.83 -22.25
CA PHE A 94 -8.18 8.80 -23.67
C PHE A 94 -7.08 9.49 -24.50
N GLY A 95 -7.10 9.31 -25.82
CA GLY A 95 -6.17 9.98 -26.74
C GLY A 95 -4.79 9.30 -26.91
N GLY A 96 -4.32 8.52 -25.94
CA GLY A 96 -3.10 7.70 -26.04
C GLY A 96 -3.34 6.28 -26.58
N ARG A 97 -2.27 5.61 -27.03
CA ARG A 97 -2.29 4.17 -27.42
C ARG A 97 -2.42 3.26 -26.20
N GLU A 98 -1.67 3.58 -25.16
CA GLU A 98 -1.58 2.79 -23.92
C GLU A 98 -1.18 3.68 -22.73
N ARG A 99 -1.73 3.42 -21.55
CA ARG A 99 -1.32 4.02 -20.28
C ARG A 99 -0.72 2.93 -19.40
N ILE A 100 0.60 2.97 -19.25
CA ILE A 100 1.38 2.04 -18.45
C ILE A 100 1.98 2.82 -17.28
N SER A 101 1.65 2.40 -16.06
CA SER A 101 2.24 2.94 -14.83
C SER A 101 2.74 1.82 -13.95
N MET A 102 3.90 2.00 -13.33
CA MET A 102 4.42 1.07 -12.32
C MET A 102 4.18 1.64 -10.93
N VAL A 103 3.56 0.86 -10.07
CA VAL A 103 3.42 1.17 -8.65
C VAL A 103 4.50 0.38 -7.91
N THR A 104 5.31 1.05 -7.11
CA THR A 104 6.32 0.44 -6.24
C THR A 104 5.96 0.70 -4.79
N SER A 105 5.66 -0.35 -4.04
CA SER A 105 5.34 -0.27 -2.63
C SER A 105 6.61 -0.17 -1.78
N LEU A 106 6.57 0.71 -0.79
CA LEU A 106 7.70 0.96 0.10
C LEU A 106 7.45 0.34 1.48
N ARG A 107 8.39 -0.55 1.87
CA ARG A 107 8.39 -1.18 3.19
C ARG A 107 9.17 -0.32 4.19
N LEU A 108 8.72 -0.36 5.45
CA LEU A 108 9.44 0.27 6.53
C LEU A 108 10.74 -0.49 6.80
N LYS A 109 11.85 0.25 6.92
CA LYS A 109 13.16 -0.33 7.20
C LYS A 109 13.28 -0.87 8.63
N SER A 110 12.56 -0.26 9.57
CA SER A 110 12.70 -0.54 11.00
C SER A 110 11.45 -1.24 11.53
N PRO A 111 11.58 -2.39 12.22
CA PRO A 111 10.44 -3.09 12.80
C PRO A 111 9.86 -2.34 14.02
N PHE A 112 10.57 -1.32 14.53
CA PHE A 112 10.12 -0.51 15.68
C PHE A 112 9.17 0.62 15.28
N ILE A 113 8.99 0.85 13.98
CA ILE A 113 8.00 1.79 13.46
C ILE A 113 6.69 1.04 13.25
N ARG A 114 5.57 1.72 13.47
CA ARG A 114 4.24 1.14 13.23
C ARG A 114 4.10 0.78 11.76
N ASP A 115 3.84 -0.49 11.50
CA ASP A 115 3.59 -1.03 10.18
C ASP A 115 2.13 -1.45 10.06
N GLU A 116 1.38 -0.75 9.21
CA GLU A 116 -0.06 -0.94 8.97
C GLU A 116 -0.33 -1.64 7.63
N THR A 117 0.64 -2.45 7.17
CA THR A 117 0.50 -3.29 5.98
C THR A 117 -0.70 -4.23 6.10
N ILE A 118 -1.57 -4.24 5.09
CA ILE A 118 -2.74 -5.13 4.98
C ILE A 118 -2.64 -6.01 3.73
N ILE A 119 -3.27 -7.17 3.73
CA ILE A 119 -3.26 -8.13 2.62
C ILE A 119 -4.64 -8.40 2.04
N ARG A 120 -5.73 -8.00 2.71
CA ARG A 120 -7.10 -8.16 2.18
C ARG A 120 -7.27 -7.65 0.73
N PRO A 121 -6.74 -6.48 0.32
CA PRO A 121 -6.87 -6.01 -1.06
C PRO A 121 -6.25 -6.93 -2.12
N LEU A 122 -5.29 -7.77 -1.72
CA LEU A 122 -4.53 -8.65 -2.61
C LEU A 122 -5.13 -10.05 -2.74
N LEU A 123 -6.06 -10.42 -1.85
CA LEU A 123 -6.73 -11.73 -1.86
C LEU A 123 -7.39 -12.09 -3.20
N PRO A 124 -8.04 -11.16 -3.93
CA PRO A 124 -8.69 -11.49 -5.21
C PRO A 124 -7.70 -11.80 -6.34
N THR A 125 -6.45 -11.34 -6.24
CA THR A 125 -5.47 -11.37 -7.34
C THR A 125 -4.25 -12.23 -7.05
N THR A 126 -4.05 -12.64 -5.80
CA THR A 126 -2.87 -13.39 -5.35
C THR A 126 -3.27 -14.74 -4.75
N PRO A 127 -2.55 -15.84 -5.06
CA PRO A 127 -2.79 -17.12 -4.39
C PRO A 127 -2.71 -16.99 -2.86
N LYS A 128 -3.80 -17.34 -2.16
CA LYS A 128 -3.93 -17.19 -0.70
C LYS A 128 -2.75 -17.79 0.07
N SER A 129 -2.31 -18.99 -0.30
CA SER A 129 -1.17 -19.67 0.32
C SER A 129 0.09 -18.78 0.27
N THR A 130 0.46 -18.28 -0.92
CA THR A 130 1.61 -17.39 -1.10
C THR A 130 1.47 -16.12 -0.27
N LEU A 131 0.29 -15.49 -0.30
CA LEU A 131 0.04 -14.25 0.40
C LEU A 131 0.17 -14.42 1.93
N TYR A 132 -0.44 -15.46 2.48
CA TYR A 132 -0.43 -15.73 3.92
C TYR A 132 0.95 -16.12 4.42
N TYR A 133 1.69 -16.99 3.70
CA TYR A 133 3.05 -17.34 4.08
C TYR A 133 3.95 -16.09 4.12
N GLN A 134 3.95 -15.28 3.06
CA GLN A 134 4.83 -14.11 3.01
C GLN A 134 4.43 -13.02 3.99
N TYR A 135 3.13 -12.83 4.25
CA TYR A 135 2.66 -11.88 5.26
C TYR A 135 3.06 -12.33 6.66
N ALA A 136 2.74 -13.57 7.03
CA ALA A 136 3.04 -14.11 8.34
C ALA A 136 4.55 -14.12 8.61
N GLU A 137 5.35 -14.59 7.65
CA GLU A 137 6.82 -14.60 7.75
C GLU A 137 7.37 -13.18 8.00
N TYR A 138 7.03 -12.23 7.15
CA TYR A 138 7.46 -10.83 7.28
C TYR A 138 7.08 -10.22 8.64
N ARG A 139 5.86 -10.48 9.12
CA ARG A 139 5.39 -9.92 10.40
C ARG A 139 6.03 -10.62 11.60
N LEU A 140 6.28 -11.93 11.52
CA LEU A 140 6.97 -12.70 12.56
C LEU A 140 8.45 -12.34 12.66
N GLU A 141 9.13 -12.05 11.55
CA GLU A 141 10.50 -11.51 11.55
C GLU A 141 10.57 -10.18 12.30
N ASN A 142 9.61 -9.26 12.04
CA ASN A 142 9.52 -8.01 12.78
C ASN A 142 9.32 -8.23 14.29
N LEU A 143 8.44 -9.18 14.67
CA LEU A 143 8.21 -9.55 16.08
C LEU A 143 9.48 -10.13 16.72
N GLU A 144 10.21 -10.98 16.01
CA GLU A 144 11.46 -11.58 16.47
C GLU A 144 12.49 -10.48 16.81
N GLU A 145 12.69 -9.52 15.90
CA GLU A 145 13.63 -8.42 16.12
C GLU A 145 13.23 -7.54 17.31
N ARG A 146 11.93 -7.24 17.45
CA ARG A 146 11.38 -6.43 18.55
C ARG A 146 11.56 -7.11 19.90
N VAL A 147 11.23 -8.40 20.01
CA VAL A 147 11.42 -9.20 21.22
C VAL A 147 12.90 -9.34 21.57
N ARG A 148 13.74 -9.64 20.58
CA ARG A 148 15.20 -9.75 20.76
C ARG A 148 15.79 -8.45 21.30
N HIS A 149 15.34 -7.30 20.79
CA HIS A 149 15.73 -5.99 21.29
C HIS A 149 15.30 -5.76 22.74
N GLN A 150 14.03 -6.03 23.08
CA GLN A 150 13.54 -5.86 24.44
C GLN A 150 14.29 -6.74 25.45
N LEU A 151 14.60 -7.99 25.08
CA LEU A 151 15.42 -8.88 25.91
C LEU A 151 16.83 -8.33 26.14
N LYS A 152 17.43 -7.69 25.12
CA LYS A 152 18.74 -7.03 25.25
C LYS A 152 18.67 -5.87 26.24
N VAL A 153 17.64 -5.02 26.15
CA VAL A 153 17.41 -3.90 27.09
C VAL A 153 17.27 -4.42 28.52
N MET A 154 16.43 -5.42 28.76
CA MET A 154 16.23 -6.02 30.09
C MET A 154 17.53 -6.59 30.67
N ARG A 155 18.31 -7.31 29.85
CA ARG A 155 19.61 -7.88 30.27
C ARG A 155 20.63 -6.79 30.60
N GLN A 156 20.63 -5.68 29.85
CA GLN A 156 21.51 -4.54 30.13
C GLN A 156 21.12 -3.82 31.43
N HIS A 157 19.83 -3.62 31.70
CA HIS A 157 19.35 -3.08 32.96
C HIS A 157 19.78 -3.94 34.15
N LYS A 158 19.60 -5.26 34.04
CA LYS A 158 20.03 -6.20 35.08
C LYS A 158 21.55 -6.15 35.31
N LYS A 159 22.36 -6.11 34.25
CA LYS A 159 23.83 -5.99 34.36
C LYS A 159 24.27 -4.67 35.01
N ALA A 160 23.49 -3.61 34.82
CA ALA A 160 23.75 -2.31 35.42
C ALA A 160 23.17 -2.16 36.85
N ASN A 161 22.68 -3.25 37.47
CA ASN A 161 21.98 -3.23 38.77
C ASN A 161 20.85 -2.18 38.83
N ARG A 162 20.17 -1.93 37.72
CA ARG A 162 18.97 -1.09 37.69
C ARG A 162 17.76 -1.95 38.04
N ASP A 163 16.80 -1.35 38.75
CA ASP A 163 15.52 -1.98 39.00
C ASP A 163 14.78 -2.32 37.71
N PHE A 164 13.92 -3.33 37.79
CA PHE A 164 13.11 -3.75 36.67
C PHE A 164 12.04 -2.71 36.35
N ASP A 165 12.07 -2.19 35.12
CA ASP A 165 11.08 -1.23 34.64
C ASP A 165 9.79 -1.95 34.20
N VAL A 166 8.88 -2.11 35.16
CA VAL A 166 7.55 -2.72 34.93
C VAL A 166 6.75 -1.90 33.91
N ALA A 167 6.80 -0.56 33.98
CA ALA A 167 5.99 0.31 33.14
C ALA A 167 6.42 0.21 31.67
N SER A 168 7.71 0.31 31.39
CA SER A 168 8.26 0.16 30.05
C SER A 168 8.02 -1.24 29.49
N THR A 169 8.21 -2.28 30.29
CA THR A 169 7.98 -3.66 29.82
C THR A 169 6.50 -3.89 29.51
N ARG A 170 5.59 -3.39 30.35
CA ARG A 170 4.16 -3.47 30.10
C ARG A 170 3.77 -2.70 28.82
N LYS A 171 4.33 -1.52 28.59
CA LYS A 171 4.11 -0.74 27.36
C LYS A 171 4.53 -1.51 26.12
N PHE A 172 5.71 -2.14 26.15
CA PHE A 172 6.18 -3.01 25.06
C PHE A 172 5.19 -4.15 24.79
N LEU A 173 4.82 -4.92 25.82
CA LEU A 173 3.92 -6.06 25.67
C LEU A 173 2.53 -5.66 25.14
N LEU A 174 2.01 -4.49 25.54
CA LEU A 174 0.76 -3.97 24.99
C LEU A 174 0.88 -3.62 23.50
N GLY A 175 2.00 -3.01 23.10
CA GLY A 175 2.27 -2.72 21.69
C GLY A 175 2.46 -3.98 20.84
N GLU A 176 3.11 -5.02 21.37
CA GLU A 176 3.22 -6.31 20.65
C GLU A 176 1.86 -7.02 20.57
N ARG A 177 1.00 -6.89 21.60
CA ARG A 177 -0.38 -7.39 21.53
C ARG A 177 -1.16 -6.71 20.40
N GLU A 178 -1.14 -5.38 20.34
CA GLU A 178 -1.79 -4.63 19.24
C GLU A 178 -1.26 -5.05 17.86
N PHE A 179 0.04 -5.32 17.75
CA PHE A 179 0.66 -5.80 16.52
C PHE A 179 0.16 -7.20 16.12
N ILE A 180 0.03 -8.11 17.10
CA ILE A 180 -0.50 -9.48 16.90
C ILE A 180 -1.99 -9.43 16.56
N ASP A 181 -2.78 -8.62 17.26
CA ASP A 181 -4.21 -8.45 17.00
C ASP A 181 -4.43 -7.99 15.55
N ALA A 182 -3.65 -7.00 15.07
CA ALA A 182 -3.69 -6.56 13.68
C ALA A 182 -3.26 -7.64 12.67
N MET A 183 -2.36 -8.56 13.05
CA MET A 183 -2.02 -9.71 12.20
C MET A 183 -3.19 -10.68 12.09
N LEU A 184 -3.88 -10.95 13.20
CA LEU A 184 -5.02 -11.85 13.25
C LEU A 184 -6.19 -11.32 12.42
N GLU A 185 -6.43 -10.02 12.42
CA GLU A 185 -7.45 -9.39 11.56
C GLU A 185 -7.21 -9.66 10.07
N GLU A 186 -5.96 -9.77 9.63
CA GLU A 186 -5.62 -10.01 8.23
C GLU A 186 -5.57 -11.51 7.87
N LEU A 187 -5.39 -12.39 8.85
CA LEU A 187 -5.33 -13.85 8.69
C LEU A 187 -6.69 -14.49 9.01
N GLU A 188 -7.65 -14.27 8.12
CA GLU A 188 -8.98 -14.88 8.25
C GLU A 188 -9.01 -16.27 7.60
N ASP A 189 -9.57 -17.25 8.33
CA ASP A 189 -9.92 -18.57 7.79
C ASP A 189 -11.21 -18.46 6.96
N PRO A 190 -11.42 -19.29 5.92
CA PRO A 190 -12.58 -19.22 5.03
C PRO A 190 -13.95 -19.34 5.72
#